data_AF-A0A4P6JXR7-F1
#
_entry.id   AF-A0A4P6JXR7-F1
#
_cell.length_a   1.000
_cell.length_b   1.000
_cell.length_c   1.000
_cell.angle_alpha   90.00
_cell.angle_beta   90.00
_cell.angle_gamma   90.00
#
_symmetry.space_group_name_H-M   'P 1'
#
loop_
_entity.id
_entity.type
_entity.pdbx_description
1 polymer ?
#
loop_
_entity_poly.entity_id
_entity_poly.type
_entity_poly.pdbx_seq_one_letter_code
_entity_poly.pdbx_strand_id
1 'polypeptide(L)' 'MLLELAIGDAYGAGFEYVDPEMIRRQNNLSHYVKHPRHAIRPGCYTDDTQMWD' A
#
# COMPACT_ATOMS: atom_id res chain seq x y z
N MET A 1 -16.77 -6.92 -4.48
CA MET A 1 -15.49 -6.32 -4.90
C MET A 1 -14.77 -5.57 -3.76
N LEU A 2 -15.01 -5.95 -2.50
CA LEU A 2 -14.36 -5.30 -1.33
C LEU A 2 -12.94 -5.80 -1.11
N LEU A 3 -12.69 -7.06 -1.45
CA LEU A 3 -11.38 -7.69 -1.30
C LEU A 3 -10.36 -7.08 -2.27
N GLU A 4 -10.75 -6.85 -3.51
CA GLU A 4 -9.90 -6.25 -4.54
C GLU A 4 -9.53 -4.81 -4.19
N LEU A 5 -10.49 -4.06 -3.61
CA LEU A 5 -10.24 -2.71 -3.09
C LEU A 5 -9.21 -2.76 -1.95
N ALA A 6 -9.42 -3.65 -0.96
CA ALA A 6 -8.50 -3.80 0.16
C ALA A 6 -7.09 -4.24 -0.28
N ILE A 7 -6.98 -5.07 -1.32
CA ILE A 7 -5.69 -5.47 -1.91
C ILE A 7 -5.00 -4.26 -2.55
N GLY A 8 -5.73 -3.45 -3.30
CA GLY A 8 -5.22 -2.24 -3.95
C GLY A 8 -4.71 -1.21 -2.94
N ASP A 9 -5.50 -0.94 -1.91
CA ASP A 9 -5.15 -0.04 -0.80
C ASP A 9 -3.90 -0.54 -0.05
N ALA A 10 -3.92 -1.80 0.41
CA ALA A 10 -2.78 -2.39 1.12
C ALA A 10 -1.49 -2.44 0.30
N TYR A 11 -1.58 -2.59 -1.02
CA TYR A 11 -0.43 -2.52 -1.92
C TYR A 11 0.06 -1.08 -2.11
N GLY A 12 -0.86 -0.16 -2.37
CA GLY A 12 -0.58 1.27 -2.59
C GLY A 12 0.04 1.96 -1.38
N ALA A 13 -0.36 1.57 -0.17
CA ALA A 13 0.14 2.11 1.10
C ALA A 13 1.68 2.08 1.23
N GLY A 14 2.35 1.11 0.57
CA GLY A 14 3.80 1.03 0.56
C GLY A 14 4.50 2.13 -0.26
N PHE A 15 3.77 2.79 -1.16
CA PHE A 15 4.29 3.72 -2.17
C PHE A 15 3.73 5.14 -2.07
N GLU A 16 2.84 5.41 -1.13
CA GLU A 16 2.22 6.71 -0.97
C GLU A 16 3.27 7.79 -0.62
N TYR A 17 3.42 8.81 -1.46
CA TYR A 17 4.40 9.90 -1.26
C TYR A 17 5.86 9.43 -1.02
N VAL A 18 6.27 8.28 -1.57
CA VAL A 18 7.66 7.81 -1.50
C VAL A 18 8.52 8.37 -2.63
N ASP A 19 9.83 8.17 -2.54
CA ASP A 19 10.77 8.57 -3.58
C ASP A 19 10.47 7.87 -4.93
N PRO A 20 10.46 8.58 -6.07
CA PRO A 20 10.20 7.98 -7.38
C PRO A 20 11.14 6.82 -7.76
N GLU A 21 12.39 6.81 -7.30
CA GLU A 21 13.32 5.72 -7.53
C GLU A 21 12.87 4.42 -6.84
N MET A 22 12.32 4.54 -5.63
CA MET A 22 11.74 3.39 -4.92
C MET A 22 10.57 2.79 -5.70
N ILE A 23 9.70 3.64 -6.26
CA ILE A 23 8.58 3.21 -7.11
C ILE A 23 9.11 2.43 -8.32
N ARG A 24 10.08 3.00 -9.06
CA ARG A 24 10.66 2.34 -10.26
C ARG A 24 11.29 0.98 -9.95
N ARG A 25 11.88 0.81 -8.77
CA ARG A 25 12.58 -0.43 -8.39
C ARG A 25 11.65 -1.51 -7.83
N GLN A 26 10.58 -1.13 -7.13
CA GLN A 26 9.81 -2.06 -6.31
C GLN A 26 8.34 -2.18 -6.73
N ASN A 27 7.78 -1.22 -7.47
CA ASN A 27 6.39 -1.29 -7.91
C ASN A 27 6.22 -2.23 -9.12
N ASN A 28 6.18 -3.53 -8.83
CA ASN A 28 6.06 -4.59 -9.84
C ASN A 28 5.06 -5.70 -9.46
N LEU A 29 4.18 -5.43 -8.48
CA LEU A 29 3.10 -6.31 -8.02
C LEU A 29 3.57 -7.66 -7.40
N SER A 30 4.87 -7.86 -7.19
CA SER A 30 5.39 -9.13 -6.68
C SER A 30 5.30 -9.30 -5.15
N HIS A 31 5.23 -8.20 -4.40
CA HIS A 31 5.16 -8.22 -2.94
C HIS A 31 4.66 -6.88 -2.37
N TYR A 32 4.21 -6.90 -1.11
CA TYR A 32 3.90 -5.69 -0.34
C TYR A 32 5.18 -5.05 0.22
N VAL A 33 5.27 -3.72 0.14
CA VAL A 33 6.45 -2.96 0.54
C VAL A 33 6.22 -2.21 1.85
N LYS A 34 7.23 -2.18 2.73
CA LYS A 34 7.20 -1.39 3.94
C LYS A 34 7.37 0.09 3.60
N HIS A 35 6.37 0.90 3.95
CA HIS A 35 6.47 2.36 3.79
C HIS A 35 7.64 2.92 4.64
N PRO A 36 8.53 3.75 4.07
CA PRO A 36 9.75 4.21 4.74
C PRO A 36 9.51 5.14 5.94
N ARG A 37 8.35 5.83 5.98
CA ARG A 37 8.01 6.81 7.03
C ARG A 37 6.91 6.36 7.99
N HIS A 38 6.20 5.27 7.69
CA HIS A 38 5.01 4.89 8.44
C HIS A 38 5.16 3.49 9.04
N ALA A 39 4.72 3.33 10.28
CA ALA A 39 4.80 2.08 11.04
C ALA A 39 3.75 1.03 10.62
N ILE A 40 3.15 1.16 9.43
CA ILE A 40 2.16 0.21 8.88
C ILE A 40 2.86 -1.10 8.47
N ARG A 41 2.31 -2.25 8.86
CA ARG A 41 2.83 -3.56 8.42
C ARG A 41 2.53 -3.74 6.92
N PRO A 42 3.47 -4.24 6.10
CA PRO A 42 3.19 -4.50 4.69
C PRO A 42 1.98 -5.41 4.50
N GLY A 43 1.07 -5.03 3.61
CA GLY A 43 -0.18 -5.76 3.37
C GLY A 43 -1.35 -5.37 4.29
N CYS A 44 -1.17 -4.39 5.18
CA CYS A 44 -2.30 -3.77 5.88
C CYS A 44 -2.89 -2.64 5.03
N TYR A 45 -4.21 -2.66 4.87
CA TYR A 45 -4.99 -1.58 4.25
C TYR A 45 -5.08 -0.36 5.18
N THR A 46 -5.41 0.80 4.62
CA THR A 46 -5.45 2.10 5.30
C THR A 46 -6.88 2.50 5.67
N ASP A 47 -7.08 3.77 6.03
CA ASP A 47 -8.39 4.33 6.30
C ASP A 47 -9.32 4.25 5.08
N ASP A 48 -8.80 4.28 3.85
CA ASP A 48 -9.58 4.10 2.61
C ASP A 48 -10.47 2.84 2.65
N THR A 49 -9.95 1.74 3.21
CA THR A 49 -10.70 0.47 3.37
C THR A 49 -11.50 0.41 4.68
N GLN A 50 -11.34 1.35 5.61
CA GLN A 50 -12.00 1.34 6.92
C GLN A 50 -13.25 2.23 6.99
N MET A 51 -13.50 3.07 5.99
CA MET A 51 -14.62 4.02 5.93
C MET A 51 -16.00 3.36 5.67
N TRP A 52 -16.35 2.35 6.45
CA TRP A 52 -17.71 1.79 6.47
C TRP A 52 -18.42 2.34 7.71
N ASP A 53 -19.48 3.13 7.49
CA ASP A 53 -20.43 3.53 8.55
C ASP A 53 -21.12 2.30 9.18
#